data_AF-A0A3N5REZ3-F1
#
_entry.id   AF-A0A3N5REZ3-F1
#
_cell.length_a   1.000
_cell.length_b   1.000
_cell.length_c   1.000
_cell.angle_alpha   90.00
_cell.angle_beta   90.00
_cell.angle_gamma   90.00
#
_symmetry.space_group_name_H-M   'P 1'
#
loop_
_entity.id
_entity.type
_entity.pdbx_description
1 polymer ?
#
loop_
_entity_poly.entity_id
_entity_poly.type
_entity_poly.pdbx_seq_one_letter_code
_entity_poly.pdbx_strand_id
1 'polypeptide(L)'
;MIIDENDQITRNEIHHITPSKTLPWWYEYYKRIRLFPWWTRYNIGLTKEASHKDKILELAAKMKFDKRATSKIIRHAVSEFSKHGLGSDYPGYHTINHNLEVAFISLLSAGNQKVENKIPDKDIKNLFVAALFHDFDPRKEFEKPNEDNIELFIRNDEKLGKLIHSFGIDLNIVISLIHRTTYPYAGAQKEHALKRMHELFSLAGIQQDDANTRHHYEKLGLYLSICDRIAGYCLGDFNYAKELARRNARGIGWHSQVINEKSVEFFSGLKQKDDKDTFERVIHSLPIAFRKNFFDNVEGFREAWEKELEIKASLRKKEINLVTSLENIIDVKNKITKDMCDMIMKIRYEYCSPTNFYDRDFRKSLYDSSTILITLRINSKIGEIVGYVKGGPLEKHKPKYGLYEENLGKMNSGHMESLRRGTNDQNLGKMNSIFMEWIAIRTGYLGEKGGHMLRSEFLKEARRRGYSYVTSYSQRELITNRKNKGEPIEIVQQYDAAMIDYYRIDLSQLVESIPIN
;
A
#
# COMPACT_ATOMS: atom_id res chain seq x y z
N MET A 1 56.51 -4.74 12.86
CA MET A 1 55.68 -4.25 11.73
C MET A 1 55.02 -5.47 11.12
N ILE A 2 53.94 -5.94 11.74
CA ILE A 2 53.13 -7.07 11.28
C ILE A 2 51.73 -6.49 11.23
N ILE A 3 51.22 -6.31 10.01
CA ILE A 3 49.86 -5.86 9.73
C ILE A 3 49.01 -7.12 9.91
N ASP A 4 48.09 -7.07 10.86
CA ASP A 4 47.21 -8.18 11.25
C ASP A 4 46.21 -8.48 10.11
N GLU A 5 46.26 -9.70 9.58
CA GLU A 5 45.45 -10.19 8.45
C GLU A 5 43.93 -10.20 8.77
N ASN A 6 43.55 -10.07 10.03
CA ASN A 6 42.15 -9.98 10.46
C ASN A 6 41.42 -8.70 10.02
N ASP A 7 42.15 -7.62 9.75
CA ASP A 7 41.57 -6.33 9.34
C ASP A 7 41.22 -6.29 7.83
N GLN A 8 41.76 -7.25 7.04
CA GLN A 8 41.40 -7.45 5.63
C GLN A 8 40.23 -8.43 5.45
N ILE A 9 40.06 -9.41 6.35
CA ILE A 9 38.98 -10.40 6.27
C ILE A 9 37.62 -9.73 6.53
N THR A 10 37.54 -8.78 7.47
CA THR A 10 36.31 -8.02 7.77
C THR A 10 35.88 -7.04 6.67
N ARG A 11 36.81 -6.56 5.83
CA ARG A 11 36.48 -5.72 4.66
C ARG A 11 36.00 -6.54 3.46
N ASN A 12 36.52 -7.76 3.28
CA ASN A 12 36.20 -8.58 2.12
C ASN A 12 34.85 -9.30 2.23
N GLU A 13 34.37 -9.64 3.43
CA GLU A 13 33.03 -10.27 3.58
C GLU A 13 31.87 -9.28 3.33
N ILE A 14 32.10 -7.97 3.45
CA ILE A 14 31.09 -6.94 3.15
C ILE A 14 30.91 -6.76 1.62
N HIS A 15 31.86 -7.22 0.80
CA HIS A 15 31.89 -6.99 -0.65
C HIS A 15 31.21 -8.07 -1.51
N HIS A 16 30.62 -9.12 -0.92
CA HIS A 16 29.91 -10.17 -1.66
C HIS A 16 28.38 -10.02 -1.68
N ILE A 17 27.85 -8.81 -1.51
CA ILE A 17 26.51 -8.49 -2.01
C ILE A 17 26.65 -7.94 -3.42
N THR A 18 26.51 -8.83 -4.41
CA THR A 18 26.53 -8.46 -5.82
C THR A 18 25.51 -7.32 -6.07
N PRO A 19 25.91 -6.16 -6.60
CA PRO A 19 24.95 -5.13 -6.97
C PRO A 19 24.16 -5.63 -8.19
N SER A 20 22.96 -6.16 -7.96
CA SER A 20 22.03 -6.46 -9.05
C SER A 20 21.42 -5.15 -9.60
N LYS A 21 21.18 -5.17 -10.91
CA LYS A 21 20.81 -4.08 -11.84
C LYS A 21 20.36 -2.77 -11.17
N THR A 22 21.26 -1.80 -11.13
CA THR A 22 20.89 -0.39 -10.96
C THR A 22 19.92 0.01 -12.06
N LEU A 23 18.90 0.81 -11.70
CA LEU A 23 18.03 1.41 -12.71
C LEU A 23 18.91 2.20 -13.69
N PRO A 24 18.67 2.12 -15.01
CA PRO A 24 19.46 2.87 -15.96
C PRO A 24 19.42 4.37 -15.62
N TRP A 25 20.56 5.06 -15.73
CA TRP A 25 20.67 6.49 -15.40
C TRP A 25 19.62 7.36 -16.13
N TRP A 26 19.24 6.98 -17.35
CA TRP A 26 18.23 7.67 -18.14
C TRP A 26 16.82 7.55 -17.53
N TYR A 27 16.53 6.47 -16.81
CA TYR A 27 15.25 6.27 -16.13
C TYR A 27 15.12 7.20 -14.93
N GLU A 28 16.18 7.34 -14.13
CA GLU A 28 16.21 8.33 -13.06
C GLU A 28 16.04 9.75 -13.59
N TYR A 29 16.76 10.09 -14.67
CA TYR A 29 16.66 11.40 -15.29
C TYR A 29 15.25 11.67 -15.84
N TYR A 30 14.67 10.69 -16.54
CA TYR A 30 13.27 10.74 -16.98
C TYR A 30 12.31 10.95 -15.82
N LYS A 31 12.47 10.21 -14.71
CA LYS A 31 11.65 10.38 -13.50
C LYS A 31 11.80 11.77 -12.90
N ARG A 32 13.01 12.32 -12.83
CA ARG A 32 13.25 13.69 -12.33
C ARG A 32 12.53 14.74 -13.17
N ILE A 33 12.61 14.65 -14.50
CA ILE A 33 11.88 15.55 -15.40
C ILE A 33 10.37 15.36 -15.21
N ARG A 34 9.90 14.11 -15.25
CA ARG A 34 8.49 13.75 -15.10
C ARG A 34 7.89 14.27 -13.79
N LEU A 35 8.68 14.29 -12.72
CA LEU A 35 8.25 14.69 -11.38
C LEU A 35 8.49 16.18 -11.08
N PHE A 36 9.04 16.95 -12.01
CA PHE A 36 9.33 18.37 -11.81
C PHE A 36 8.11 19.20 -11.34
N PRO A 37 6.90 19.02 -11.90
CA PRO A 37 5.73 19.75 -11.43
C PRO A 37 5.31 19.36 -10.01
N TRP A 38 5.36 18.07 -9.70
CA TRP A 38 5.11 17.58 -8.34
C TRP A 38 6.13 18.13 -7.34
N TRP A 39 7.42 18.17 -7.71
CA TRP A 39 8.48 18.78 -6.90
C TRP A 39 8.24 20.27 -6.64
N THR A 40 7.76 21.01 -7.64
CA THR A 40 7.39 22.42 -7.48
C THR A 40 6.33 22.54 -6.39
N ARG A 41 5.25 21.77 -6.49
CA ARG A 41 4.16 21.73 -5.50
C ARG A 41 4.58 21.31 -4.11
N TYR A 42 5.42 20.29 -4.01
CA TYR A 42 5.99 19.83 -2.74
C TYR A 42 6.79 20.95 -2.06
N ASN A 43 7.57 21.71 -2.83
CA ASN A 43 8.36 22.82 -2.29
C ASN A 43 7.48 24.02 -1.87
N ILE A 44 6.36 24.29 -2.53
CA ILE A 44 5.41 25.36 -2.17
C ILE A 44 4.31 24.93 -1.18
N GLY A 45 4.36 23.71 -0.64
CA GLY A 45 3.45 23.29 0.44
C GLY A 45 2.10 22.69 0.00
N LEU A 46 1.91 22.40 -1.29
CA LEU A 46 0.61 21.98 -1.82
C LEU A 46 0.36 20.46 -1.83
N THR A 47 1.27 19.65 -1.27
CA THR A 47 1.13 18.18 -1.23
C THR A 47 1.03 17.66 0.21
N LYS A 48 0.52 16.44 0.39
CA LYS A 48 0.44 15.79 1.71
C LYS A 48 1.82 15.61 2.33
N GLU A 49 2.80 15.23 1.52
CA GLU A 49 4.19 15.07 1.92
C GLU A 49 4.79 16.40 2.40
N ALA A 50 4.40 17.52 1.77
CA ALA A 50 4.83 18.84 2.20
C ALA A 50 4.24 19.21 3.57
N SER A 51 2.94 18.92 3.79
CA SER A 51 2.29 19.09 5.09
C SER A 51 2.98 18.25 6.18
N HIS A 52 3.31 16.98 5.91
CA HIS A 52 4.04 16.14 6.88
C HIS A 52 5.45 16.66 7.13
N LYS A 53 6.19 17.04 6.08
CA LYS A 53 7.51 17.68 6.18
C LYS A 53 7.46 18.91 7.10
N ASP A 54 6.48 19.79 6.93
CA ASP A 54 6.38 21.02 7.73
C ASP A 54 6.10 20.71 9.21
N LYS A 55 5.19 19.77 9.50
CA LYS A 55 4.92 19.29 10.87
C LYS A 55 6.15 18.65 11.53
N ILE A 56 6.90 17.83 10.77
CA ILE A 56 8.15 17.22 11.23
C ILE A 56 9.19 18.30 11.54
N LEU A 57 9.34 19.31 10.69
CA LEU A 57 10.28 20.41 10.91
C LEU A 57 9.91 21.25 12.14
N GLU A 58 8.62 21.44 12.41
CA GLU A 58 8.14 22.11 13.62
C GLU A 58 8.50 21.30 14.89
N LEU A 59 8.23 19.99 14.89
CA LEU A 59 8.59 19.12 16.01
C LEU A 59 10.10 19.06 16.22
N ALA A 60 10.87 18.89 15.15
CA ALA A 60 12.33 18.87 15.21
C ALA A 60 12.89 20.19 15.77
N ALA A 61 12.31 21.33 15.41
CA ALA A 61 12.70 22.62 15.98
C ALA A 61 12.38 22.72 17.48
N LYS A 62 11.21 22.23 17.93
CA LYS A 62 10.85 22.14 19.36
C LYS A 62 11.83 21.26 20.15
N MET A 63 12.36 20.21 19.51
CA MET A 63 13.38 19.30 20.05
C MET A 63 14.81 19.82 19.87
N LYS A 64 14.99 21.07 19.41
CA LYS A 64 16.31 21.70 19.19
C LYS A 64 17.21 20.96 18.20
N PHE A 65 16.62 20.24 17.23
CA PHE A 65 17.39 19.65 16.13
C PHE A 65 17.88 20.73 15.17
N ASP A 66 19.01 20.49 14.51
CA ASP A 66 19.49 21.40 13.48
C ASP A 66 18.51 21.42 12.30
N LYS A 67 17.77 22.52 12.16
CA LYS A 67 16.71 22.66 11.16
C LYS A 67 17.24 22.44 9.73
N ARG A 68 18.48 22.84 9.45
CA ARG A 68 19.08 22.73 8.11
C ARG A 68 19.41 21.27 7.79
N ALA A 69 20.01 20.53 8.69
CA ALA A 69 20.30 19.10 8.56
C ALA A 69 19.00 18.29 8.48
N THR A 70 18.04 18.53 9.38
CA THR A 70 16.71 17.89 9.34
C THR A 70 16.03 18.08 7.99
N SER A 71 15.98 19.33 7.49
CA SER A 71 15.38 19.63 6.18
C SER A 71 16.11 18.93 5.03
N LYS A 72 17.45 18.88 5.06
CA LYS A 72 18.24 18.18 4.05
C LYS A 72 18.01 16.66 4.07
N ILE A 73 17.88 16.04 5.24
CA ILE A 73 17.59 14.61 5.38
C ILE A 73 16.21 14.29 4.80
N ILE A 74 15.17 15.05 5.16
CA ILE A 74 13.81 14.85 4.62
C ILE A 74 13.83 15.03 3.10
N ARG A 75 14.43 16.10 2.59
CA ARG A 75 14.52 16.35 1.15
C ARG A 75 15.27 15.24 0.43
N HIS A 76 16.29 14.66 1.06
CA HIS A 76 17.03 13.52 0.53
C HIS A 76 16.14 12.28 0.44
N ALA A 77 15.47 11.89 1.54
CA ALA A 77 14.52 10.79 1.54
C ALA A 77 13.45 10.95 0.46
N VAL A 78 12.78 12.12 0.42
CA VAL A 78 11.75 12.41 -0.58
C VAL A 78 12.28 12.27 -2.01
N SER A 79 13.52 12.71 -2.23
CA SER A 79 14.20 12.58 -3.52
C SER A 79 14.46 11.14 -3.92
N GLU A 80 14.98 10.32 -3.02
CA GLU A 80 15.33 8.94 -3.35
C GLU A 80 14.10 8.07 -3.59
N PHE A 81 13.07 8.18 -2.74
CA PHE A 81 11.78 7.53 -2.98
C PHE A 81 11.19 7.91 -4.34
N SER A 82 11.18 9.20 -4.65
CA SER A 82 10.58 9.72 -5.89
C SER A 82 11.28 9.20 -7.15
N LYS A 83 12.62 9.17 -7.17
CA LYS A 83 13.41 8.69 -8.32
C LYS A 83 13.23 7.19 -8.55
N HIS A 84 13.08 6.42 -7.47
CA HIS A 84 12.88 4.98 -7.53
C HIS A 84 11.40 4.58 -7.75
N GLY A 85 10.50 5.57 -7.92
CA GLY A 85 9.08 5.29 -8.20
C GLY A 85 8.29 4.86 -6.97
N LEU A 86 8.80 5.13 -5.76
CA LEU A 86 8.17 4.92 -4.46
C LEU A 86 7.55 6.23 -3.91
N GLY A 87 7.31 7.19 -4.80
CA GLY A 87 6.69 8.47 -4.48
C GLY A 87 5.19 8.35 -4.20
N SER A 88 4.49 9.48 -4.21
CA SER A 88 3.04 9.55 -3.98
C SER A 88 2.20 8.79 -5.03
N ASP A 89 2.79 8.45 -6.17
CA ASP A 89 2.17 7.74 -7.28
C ASP A 89 2.36 6.22 -7.24
N TYR A 90 3.05 5.70 -6.22
CA TYR A 90 3.23 4.26 -6.02
C TYR A 90 1.95 3.59 -5.48
N PRO A 91 1.48 2.48 -6.09
CA PRO A 91 0.24 1.80 -5.69
C PRO A 91 0.31 0.94 -4.44
N GLY A 92 1.51 0.65 -3.97
CA GLY A 92 1.70 -0.11 -2.74
C GLY A 92 1.54 0.74 -1.48
N TYR A 93 1.82 0.10 -0.35
CA TYR A 93 1.72 0.69 0.98
C TYR A 93 2.98 1.50 1.32
N HIS A 94 4.16 0.92 1.06
CA HIS A 94 5.45 1.44 1.48
C HIS A 94 5.90 2.58 0.54
N THR A 95 5.51 3.80 0.91
CA THR A 95 5.68 5.03 0.13
C THR A 95 6.34 6.12 0.97
N ILE A 96 6.88 7.14 0.31
CA ILE A 96 7.38 8.32 1.04
C ILE A 96 6.34 8.98 1.95
N ASN A 97 5.05 8.98 1.58
CA ASN A 97 4.02 9.53 2.45
C ASN A 97 3.89 8.71 3.74
N HIS A 98 3.93 7.38 3.63
CA HIS A 98 3.93 6.50 4.80
C HIS A 98 5.17 6.76 5.69
N ASN A 99 6.38 6.80 5.13
CA ASN A 99 7.59 7.07 5.93
C ASN A 99 7.57 8.44 6.62
N LEU A 100 6.96 9.45 6.00
CA LEU A 100 6.75 10.75 6.63
C LEU A 100 5.71 10.69 7.75
N GLU A 101 4.65 9.88 7.61
CA GLU A 101 3.69 9.60 8.68
C GLU A 101 4.36 8.90 9.88
N VAL A 102 5.20 7.89 9.61
CA VAL A 102 5.98 7.18 10.64
C VAL A 102 6.94 8.15 11.34
N ALA A 103 7.74 8.91 10.58
CA ALA A 103 8.68 9.88 11.16
C ALA A 103 7.96 10.95 12.00
N PHE A 104 6.80 11.43 11.56
CA PHE A 104 5.98 12.36 12.32
C PHE A 104 5.48 11.76 13.64
N ILE A 105 4.91 10.55 13.60
CA ILE A 105 4.39 9.87 14.78
C ILE A 105 5.51 9.49 15.75
N SER A 106 6.65 9.00 15.26
CA SER A 106 7.82 8.70 16.09
C SER A 106 8.33 9.93 16.83
N LEU A 107 8.48 11.08 16.15
CA LEU A 107 8.90 12.33 16.79
C LEU A 107 7.84 12.83 17.77
N LEU A 108 6.57 12.87 17.36
CA LEU A 108 5.49 13.36 18.22
C LEU A 108 5.37 12.54 19.50
N SER A 109 5.40 11.21 19.36
CA SER A 109 5.34 10.26 20.47
C SER A 109 6.56 10.41 21.38
N ALA A 110 7.77 10.50 20.81
CA ALA A 110 9.01 10.61 21.58
C ALA A 110 9.12 11.94 22.35
N GLY A 111 8.67 13.04 21.74
CA GLY A 111 8.67 14.37 22.36
C GLY A 111 7.64 14.55 23.47
N ASN A 112 6.56 13.77 23.45
CA ASN A 112 5.48 13.83 24.43
C ASN A 112 5.57 12.75 25.52
N GLN A 113 6.69 12.03 25.61
CA GLN A 113 6.89 11.05 26.68
C GLN A 113 6.84 11.73 28.05
N LYS A 114 6.29 11.02 29.04
CA LYS A 114 6.38 11.44 30.44
C LYS A 114 7.84 11.41 30.91
N VAL A 115 8.13 12.10 32.02
CA VAL A 115 9.50 12.28 32.53
C VAL A 115 10.19 10.94 32.78
N GLU A 116 9.49 9.97 33.35
CA GLU A 116 9.97 8.62 33.63
C GLU A 116 10.30 7.79 32.37
N ASN A 117 9.77 8.21 31.21
CA ASN A 117 9.90 7.54 29.92
C ASN A 117 10.64 8.43 28.91
N LYS A 118 11.40 9.43 29.37
CA LYS A 118 12.08 10.37 28.48
C LYS A 118 13.07 9.64 27.58
N ILE A 119 12.99 9.90 26.28
CA ILE A 119 13.93 9.35 25.29
C ILE A 119 15.06 10.38 25.11
N PRO A 120 16.34 9.97 25.17
CA PRO A 120 17.47 10.86 24.93
C PRO A 120 17.45 11.50 23.53
N ASP A 121 17.89 12.75 23.41
CA ASP A 121 17.87 13.47 22.12
C ASP A 121 18.60 12.72 21.00
N LYS A 122 19.71 12.04 21.33
CA LYS A 122 20.47 11.19 20.37
C LYS A 122 19.60 10.04 19.83
N ASP A 123 18.79 9.43 20.68
CA ASP A 123 17.89 8.33 20.29
C ASP A 123 16.70 8.82 19.49
N ILE A 124 16.16 10.01 19.80
CA ILE A 124 15.11 10.63 18.98
C ILE A 124 15.65 10.94 17.57
N LYS A 125 16.90 11.38 17.45
CA LYS A 125 17.56 11.57 16.15
C LYS A 125 17.74 10.25 15.39
N ASN A 126 18.15 9.18 16.07
CA ASN A 126 18.24 7.83 15.49
C ASN A 126 16.86 7.39 14.95
N LEU A 127 15.81 7.50 15.77
CA LEU A 127 14.43 7.20 15.40
C LEU A 127 13.98 7.99 14.17
N PHE A 128 14.26 9.30 14.13
CA PHE A 128 13.87 10.16 13.01
C PHE A 128 14.47 9.70 11.68
N VAL A 129 15.78 9.40 11.66
CA VAL A 129 16.43 8.96 10.43
C VAL A 129 15.97 7.55 10.05
N ALA A 130 15.91 6.63 11.02
CA ALA A 130 15.44 5.27 10.76
C ALA A 130 14.00 5.25 10.21
N ALA A 131 13.09 6.01 10.82
CA ALA A 131 11.70 6.14 10.35
C ALA A 131 11.58 6.61 8.89
N LEU A 132 12.45 7.53 8.46
CA LEU A 132 12.42 8.03 7.08
C LEU A 132 12.88 6.99 6.05
N PHE A 133 13.72 6.03 6.42
CA PHE A 133 14.36 5.10 5.49
C PHE A 133 14.01 3.62 5.71
N HIS A 134 13.27 3.26 6.76
CA HIS A 134 12.99 1.86 7.11
C HIS A 134 12.29 1.05 6.01
N ASP A 135 11.58 1.72 5.12
CA ASP A 135 10.85 1.15 3.98
C ASP A 135 11.51 1.41 2.62
N PHE A 136 12.67 2.08 2.59
CA PHE A 136 13.32 2.49 1.36
C PHE A 136 14.09 1.33 0.70
N ASP A 137 13.36 0.38 0.12
CA ASP A 137 13.95 -0.66 -0.71
C ASP A 137 14.00 -0.19 -2.18
N PRO A 138 15.17 0.25 -2.69
CA PRO A 138 15.29 0.76 -4.06
C PRO A 138 15.08 -0.31 -5.12
N ARG A 139 15.24 -1.59 -4.79
CA ARG A 139 15.03 -2.70 -5.75
C ARG A 139 13.55 -3.01 -5.90
N LYS A 140 12.80 -2.90 -4.81
CA LYS A 140 11.35 -3.16 -4.73
C LYS A 140 10.93 -4.43 -5.49
N GLU A 141 11.68 -5.51 -5.25
CA GLU A 141 11.38 -6.83 -5.82
C GLU A 141 10.06 -7.39 -5.28
N PHE A 142 9.72 -7.01 -4.04
CA PHE A 142 8.48 -7.34 -3.36
C PHE A 142 7.83 -6.08 -2.77
N GLU A 143 6.53 -6.14 -2.47
CA GLU A 143 5.86 -5.02 -1.79
C GLU A 143 6.44 -4.79 -0.41
N LYS A 144 6.63 -5.86 0.38
CA LYS A 144 7.32 -5.76 1.66
C LYS A 144 8.79 -5.38 1.42
N PRO A 145 9.33 -4.37 2.13
CA PRO A 145 10.74 -4.01 2.01
C PRO A 145 11.65 -5.16 2.44
N ASN A 146 12.84 -5.22 1.84
CA ASN A 146 13.94 -6.05 2.29
C ASN A 146 14.98 -5.18 3.02
N GLU A 147 15.21 -5.47 4.30
CA GLU A 147 16.08 -4.69 5.18
C GLU A 147 17.55 -4.75 4.78
N ASP A 148 18.01 -5.85 4.16
CA ASP A 148 19.37 -5.97 3.63
C ASP A 148 19.58 -5.07 2.39
N ASN A 149 18.57 -4.94 1.52
CA ASN A 149 18.60 -3.99 0.40
C ASN A 149 18.65 -2.54 0.89
N ILE A 150 17.88 -2.23 1.94
CA ILE A 150 17.87 -0.90 2.58
C ILE A 150 19.24 -0.60 3.18
N GLU A 151 19.82 -1.54 3.94
CA GLU A 151 21.16 -1.42 4.50
C GLU A 151 22.20 -1.18 3.40
N LEU A 152 22.18 -1.98 2.33
CA LEU A 152 23.10 -1.84 1.21
C LEU A 152 23.01 -0.44 0.58
N PHE A 153 21.79 0.08 0.42
CA PHE A 153 21.60 1.44 -0.09
C PHE A 153 22.19 2.48 0.86
N ILE A 154 21.82 2.44 2.14
CA ILE A 154 22.21 3.43 3.15
C ILE A 154 23.74 3.50 3.28
N ARG A 155 24.42 2.36 3.21
CA ARG A 155 25.89 2.29 3.27
C ARG A 155 26.57 2.90 2.04
N ASN A 156 25.95 2.79 0.87
CA ASN A 156 26.51 3.27 -0.39
C ASN A 156 26.12 4.72 -0.73
N ASP A 157 25.18 5.32 0.00
CA ASP A 157 24.78 6.71 -0.19
C ASP A 157 25.69 7.65 0.64
N GLU A 158 26.77 8.13 0.01
CA GLU A 158 27.70 9.07 0.64
C GLU A 158 27.02 10.34 1.16
N LYS A 159 25.99 10.82 0.47
CA LYS A 159 25.31 12.06 0.82
C LYS A 159 24.49 11.84 2.10
N LEU A 160 23.78 10.72 2.21
CA LEU A 160 23.08 10.33 3.42
C LEU A 160 24.07 10.10 4.57
N GLY A 161 25.18 9.40 4.33
CA GLY A 161 26.23 9.20 5.33
C GLY A 161 26.78 10.51 5.91
N LYS A 162 27.10 11.49 5.04
CA LYS A 162 27.53 12.84 5.45
C LYS A 162 26.45 13.57 6.26
N LEU A 163 25.18 13.45 5.88
CA LEU A 163 24.06 14.06 6.60
C LEU A 163 23.89 13.44 8.00
N ILE A 164 23.92 12.11 8.10
CA ILE A 164 23.80 11.36 9.37
C ILE A 164 24.95 11.73 10.32
N HIS A 165 26.18 11.76 9.81
CA HIS A 165 27.35 12.18 10.58
C HIS A 165 27.20 13.62 11.10
N SER A 166 26.79 14.56 10.23
CA SER A 166 26.54 15.95 10.64
C SER A 166 25.40 16.11 11.66
N PHE A 167 24.51 15.12 11.75
CA PHE A 167 23.40 15.11 12.69
C PHE A 167 23.82 14.58 14.08
N GLY A 168 25.03 14.03 14.20
CA GLY A 168 25.63 13.57 15.45
C GLY A 168 25.16 12.18 15.89
N ILE A 169 24.81 11.31 14.93
CA ILE A 169 24.34 9.96 15.20
C ILE A 169 25.15 8.91 14.42
N ASP A 170 25.04 7.65 14.85
CA ASP A 170 25.78 6.52 14.29
C ASP A 170 24.95 5.80 13.22
N LEU A 171 25.56 5.57 12.05
CA LEU A 171 24.91 4.92 10.91
C LEU A 171 24.49 3.48 11.22
N ASN A 172 25.33 2.72 11.93
CA ASN A 172 25.04 1.33 12.29
C ASN A 172 23.89 1.26 13.29
N ILE A 173 23.77 2.23 14.20
CA ILE A 173 22.60 2.31 15.09
C ILE A 173 21.33 2.57 14.28
N VAL A 174 21.35 3.52 13.33
CA VAL A 174 20.20 3.78 12.45
C VAL A 174 19.78 2.50 11.70
N ILE A 175 20.74 1.78 11.10
CA ILE A 175 20.47 0.54 10.37
C ILE A 175 19.94 -0.56 11.31
N SER A 176 20.44 -0.64 12.55
CA SER A 176 19.94 -1.63 13.52
C SER A 176 18.47 -1.40 13.89
N LEU A 177 18.03 -0.13 13.96
CA LEU A 177 16.62 0.19 14.19
C LEU A 177 15.75 -0.22 12.99
N ILE A 178 16.27 -0.10 11.77
CA ILE A 178 15.57 -0.54 10.55
C ILE A 178 15.42 -2.07 10.52
N HIS A 179 16.46 -2.83 10.83
CA HIS A 179 16.34 -4.30 10.95
C HIS A 179 15.29 -4.72 11.98
N ARG A 180 15.08 -3.91 13.02
CA ARG A 180 14.05 -4.19 14.02
C ARG A 180 12.62 -3.95 13.53
N THR A 181 12.41 -3.23 12.42
CA THR A 181 11.06 -3.00 11.86
C THR A 181 10.53 -4.17 11.03
N THR A 182 11.33 -5.22 10.79
CA THR A 182 10.88 -6.42 10.09
C THR A 182 9.60 -7.00 10.68
N TYR A 183 8.61 -7.23 9.82
CA TYR A 183 7.31 -7.79 10.20
C TYR A 183 6.87 -8.95 9.29
N PRO A 184 6.33 -10.07 9.82
CA PRO A 184 6.23 -10.40 11.24
C PRO A 184 7.60 -10.62 11.88
N TYR A 185 7.79 -10.14 13.12
CA TYR A 185 9.03 -10.29 13.87
C TYR A 185 9.06 -11.66 14.58
N ALA A 186 9.09 -12.74 13.81
CA ALA A 186 9.04 -14.11 14.29
C ALA A 186 9.91 -15.04 13.42
N GLY A 187 10.19 -16.25 13.93
CA GLY A 187 10.92 -17.29 13.21
C GLY A 187 12.27 -16.83 12.64
N ALA A 188 12.60 -17.32 11.44
CA ALA A 188 13.86 -17.03 10.76
C ALA A 188 14.08 -15.52 10.51
N GLN A 189 13.01 -14.75 10.29
CA GLN A 189 13.11 -13.30 10.12
C GLN A 189 13.59 -12.61 11.39
N LYS A 190 13.06 -13.00 12.56
CA LYS A 190 13.51 -12.50 13.86
C LYS A 190 14.95 -12.88 14.14
N GLU A 191 15.33 -14.13 13.86
CA GLU A 191 16.70 -14.62 14.09
C GLU A 191 17.71 -13.84 13.24
N HIS A 192 17.41 -13.62 11.95
CA HIS A 192 18.24 -12.82 11.05
C HIS A 192 18.36 -11.37 11.53
N ALA A 193 17.23 -10.72 11.82
CA ALA A 193 17.21 -9.34 12.28
C ALA A 193 18.00 -9.16 13.59
N LEU A 194 17.81 -10.04 14.58
CA LEU A 194 18.56 -10.01 15.83
C LEU A 194 20.06 -10.19 15.58
N LYS A 195 20.46 -11.22 14.84
CA LYS A 195 21.87 -11.45 14.52
C LYS A 195 22.48 -10.20 13.89
N ARG A 196 21.82 -9.62 12.89
CA ARG A 196 22.31 -8.43 12.19
C ARG A 196 22.37 -7.21 13.10
N MET A 197 21.37 -6.99 13.96
CA MET A 197 21.39 -5.91 14.96
C MET A 197 22.59 -6.03 15.91
N HIS A 198 22.88 -7.23 16.43
CA HIS A 198 24.01 -7.43 17.34
C HIS A 198 25.37 -7.20 16.67
N GLU A 199 25.52 -7.55 15.39
CA GLU A 199 26.70 -7.22 14.58
C GLU A 199 26.82 -5.69 14.42
N LEU A 200 25.72 -5.00 14.11
CA LEU A 200 25.68 -3.54 13.96
C LEU A 200 26.00 -2.80 15.26
N PHE A 201 25.57 -3.32 16.42
CA PHE A 201 25.96 -2.78 17.72
C PHE A 201 27.46 -2.85 17.94
N SER A 202 28.09 -3.97 17.57
CA SER A 202 29.56 -4.12 17.65
C SER A 202 30.27 -3.14 16.72
N LEU A 203 29.77 -2.95 15.49
CA LEU A 203 30.29 -1.97 14.55
C LEU A 203 30.11 -0.52 15.02
N ALA A 204 29.11 -0.26 15.86
CA ALA A 204 28.91 1.03 16.54
C ALA A 204 29.79 1.18 17.80
N GLY A 205 30.65 0.21 18.12
CA GLY A 205 31.54 0.22 19.28
C GLY A 205 30.90 -0.21 20.60
N ILE A 206 29.71 -0.80 20.58
CA ILE A 206 29.04 -1.34 21.78
C ILE A 206 29.59 -2.74 22.06
N GLN A 207 30.20 -2.93 23.22
CA GLN A 207 30.79 -4.21 23.61
C GLN A 207 29.74 -5.32 23.71
N GLN A 208 30.16 -6.57 23.51
CA GLN A 208 29.24 -7.73 23.52
C GLN A 208 28.62 -7.98 24.90
N ASP A 209 29.36 -7.67 25.96
CA ASP A 209 28.95 -7.79 27.35
C ASP A 209 28.14 -6.59 27.87
N ASP A 210 28.07 -5.48 27.12
CA ASP A 210 27.16 -4.36 27.41
C ASP A 210 25.71 -4.69 27.03
N ALA A 211 25.15 -5.64 27.77
CA ALA A 211 23.78 -6.12 27.59
C ALA A 211 22.73 -5.00 27.75
N ASN A 212 23.02 -4.01 28.61
CA ASN A 212 22.09 -2.92 28.89
C ASN A 212 21.95 -1.99 27.68
N THR A 213 23.06 -1.55 27.08
CA THR A 213 23.02 -0.66 25.90
C THR A 213 22.46 -1.38 24.67
N ARG A 214 22.78 -2.67 24.49
CA ARG A 214 22.22 -3.49 23.40
C ARG A 214 20.70 -3.65 23.54
N HIS A 215 20.25 -4.02 24.74
CA HIS A 215 18.81 -4.15 25.01
C HIS A 215 18.06 -2.83 24.85
N HIS A 216 18.67 -1.71 25.24
CA HIS A 216 18.12 -0.37 25.02
C HIS A 216 17.83 -0.11 23.53
N TYR A 217 18.79 -0.36 22.64
CA TYR A 217 18.58 -0.15 21.20
C TYR A 217 17.61 -1.16 20.58
N GLU A 218 17.54 -2.40 21.07
CA GLU A 218 16.48 -3.34 20.69
C GLU A 218 15.08 -2.80 21.05
N LYS A 219 14.92 -2.24 22.25
CA LYS A 219 13.68 -1.61 22.69
C LYS A 219 13.38 -0.33 21.91
N LEU A 220 14.40 0.45 21.54
CA LEU A 220 14.25 1.61 20.67
C LEU A 220 13.79 1.21 19.26
N GLY A 221 14.29 0.10 18.72
CA GLY A 221 13.85 -0.44 17.45
C GLY A 221 12.43 -0.99 17.51
N LEU A 222 12.05 -1.65 18.61
CA LEU A 222 10.66 -2.06 18.86
C LEU A 222 9.73 -0.83 18.91
N TYR A 223 10.15 0.25 19.57
CA TYR A 223 9.42 1.51 19.60
C TYR A 223 9.16 2.06 18.19
N LEU A 224 10.17 2.04 17.31
CA LEU A 224 10.01 2.42 15.91
C LEU A 224 9.03 1.49 15.17
N SER A 225 9.17 0.18 15.33
CA SER A 225 8.27 -0.82 14.74
C SER A 225 6.81 -0.63 15.15
N ILE A 226 6.55 -0.20 16.39
CA ILE A 226 5.21 0.16 16.86
C ILE A 226 4.73 1.44 16.18
N CYS A 227 5.56 2.48 16.12
CA CYS A 227 5.21 3.73 15.46
C CYS A 227 4.82 3.50 13.98
N ASP A 228 5.62 2.71 13.26
CA ASP A 228 5.35 2.31 11.88
C ASP A 228 3.95 1.68 11.74
N ARG A 229 3.73 0.60 12.51
CA ARG A 229 2.49 -0.19 12.46
C ARG A 229 1.22 0.59 12.78
N ILE A 230 1.29 1.68 13.54
CA ILE A 230 0.10 2.44 13.97
C ILE A 230 -0.03 3.81 13.30
N ALA A 231 1.02 4.35 12.66
CA ALA A 231 1.06 5.76 12.25
C ALA A 231 -0.12 6.16 11.37
N GLY A 232 -0.37 5.40 10.30
CA GLY A 232 -1.48 5.66 9.39
C GLY A 232 -2.85 5.56 10.08
N TYR A 233 -3.00 4.62 11.02
CA TYR A 233 -4.24 4.42 11.79
C TYR A 233 -4.46 5.49 12.86
N CYS A 234 -3.42 6.20 13.29
CA CYS A 234 -3.56 7.36 14.19
C CYS A 234 -3.94 8.64 13.43
N LEU A 235 -3.50 8.78 12.18
CA LEU A 235 -3.59 10.03 11.42
C LEU A 235 -4.86 10.18 10.59
N GLY A 236 -5.42 9.08 10.09
CA GLY A 236 -6.61 9.10 9.24
C GLY A 236 -7.88 8.56 9.90
N ASP A 237 -9.00 8.80 9.23
CA ASP A 237 -10.30 8.23 9.57
C ASP A 237 -10.41 6.76 9.13
N PHE A 238 -11.57 6.15 9.38
CA PHE A 238 -11.79 4.75 9.06
C PHE A 238 -11.74 4.45 7.56
N ASN A 239 -12.03 5.42 6.70
CA ASN A 239 -11.88 5.23 5.25
C ASN A 239 -10.39 5.16 4.86
N TYR A 240 -9.56 6.02 5.45
CA TYR A 240 -8.11 5.91 5.28
C TYR A 240 -7.56 4.61 5.85
N ALA A 241 -8.02 4.18 7.04
CA ALA A 241 -7.62 2.92 7.64
C ALA A 241 -7.93 1.71 6.74
N LYS A 242 -9.13 1.64 6.14
CA LYS A 242 -9.48 0.59 5.16
C LYS A 242 -8.61 0.62 3.91
N GLU A 243 -8.27 1.81 3.41
CA GLU A 243 -7.34 1.96 2.27
C GLU A 243 -5.97 1.37 2.61
N LEU A 244 -5.41 1.68 3.78
CA LEU A 244 -4.14 1.13 4.25
C LEU A 244 -4.19 -0.40 4.37
N ALA A 245 -5.22 -0.94 5.04
CA ALA A 245 -5.39 -2.37 5.21
C ALA A 245 -5.49 -3.11 3.87
N ARG A 246 -6.17 -2.52 2.86
CA ARG A 246 -6.23 -3.07 1.50
C ARG A 246 -4.90 -3.04 0.77
N ARG A 247 -4.11 -1.97 0.93
CA ARG A 247 -2.77 -1.89 0.31
C ARG A 247 -1.83 -2.92 0.92
N ASN A 248 -1.86 -3.08 2.24
CA ASN A 248 -1.12 -4.13 2.95
C ASN A 248 -1.55 -5.52 2.50
N ALA A 249 -2.87 -5.80 2.48
CA ALA A 249 -3.40 -7.07 2.01
C ALA A 249 -2.96 -7.40 0.58
N ARG A 250 -2.88 -6.41 -0.33
CA ARG A 250 -2.35 -6.62 -1.68
C ARG A 250 -0.89 -7.03 -1.66
N GLY A 251 -0.06 -6.37 -0.84
CA GLY A 251 1.37 -6.64 -0.74
C GLY A 251 1.73 -8.03 -0.25
N ILE A 252 0.88 -8.60 0.61
CA ILE A 252 1.07 -9.94 1.20
C ILE A 252 0.16 -11.01 0.57
N GLY A 253 -0.54 -10.67 -0.52
CA GLY A 253 -1.39 -11.63 -1.25
C GLY A 253 -2.69 -12.03 -0.54
N TRP A 254 -3.12 -11.31 0.50
CA TRP A 254 -4.36 -11.63 1.18
C TRP A 254 -5.58 -11.41 0.29
N HIS A 255 -6.50 -12.36 0.36
CA HIS A 255 -7.79 -12.22 -0.28
C HIS A 255 -8.61 -11.12 0.42
N SER A 256 -9.35 -10.35 -0.37
CA SER A 256 -10.13 -9.21 0.13
C SER A 256 -11.17 -9.56 1.21
N GLN A 257 -11.58 -10.83 1.29
CA GLN A 257 -12.55 -11.38 2.25
C GLN A 257 -12.03 -11.52 3.68
N VAL A 258 -10.72 -11.52 3.88
CA VAL A 258 -10.12 -11.71 5.20
C VAL A 258 -9.56 -10.41 5.78
N ILE A 259 -9.70 -9.28 5.06
CA ILE A 259 -9.07 -8.01 5.46
C ILE A 259 -9.56 -7.56 6.84
N ASN A 260 -10.87 -7.58 7.10
CA ASN A 260 -11.42 -7.12 8.38
C ASN A 260 -11.02 -8.07 9.52
N GLU A 261 -11.18 -9.38 9.33
CA GLU A 261 -10.73 -10.42 10.26
C GLU A 261 -9.25 -10.26 10.63
N LYS A 262 -8.38 -10.18 9.61
CA LYS A 262 -6.95 -10.03 9.82
C LYS A 262 -6.55 -8.69 10.39
N SER A 263 -7.31 -7.63 10.13
CA SER A 263 -7.10 -6.34 10.79
C SER A 263 -7.42 -6.46 12.29
N VAL A 264 -8.53 -7.12 12.66
CA VAL A 264 -8.87 -7.38 14.07
C VAL A 264 -7.80 -8.24 14.75
N GLU A 265 -7.31 -9.29 14.09
CA GLU A 265 -6.20 -10.11 14.57
C GLU A 265 -4.93 -9.29 14.79
N PHE A 266 -4.56 -8.45 13.81
CA PHE A 266 -3.41 -7.55 13.88
C PHE A 266 -3.47 -6.58 15.08
N PHE A 267 -4.60 -5.88 15.26
CA PHE A 267 -4.75 -4.93 16.38
C PHE A 267 -4.83 -5.63 17.74
N SER A 268 -5.36 -6.85 17.78
CA SER A 268 -5.33 -7.68 18.99
C SER A 268 -3.89 -8.13 19.31
N GLY A 269 -3.09 -8.43 18.27
CA GLY A 269 -1.67 -8.75 18.37
C GLY A 269 -0.83 -7.63 19.01
N LEU A 270 -1.09 -6.37 18.67
CA LEU A 270 -0.40 -5.22 19.28
C LEU A 270 -0.60 -5.12 20.80
N LYS A 271 -1.65 -5.74 21.34
CA LYS A 271 -1.99 -5.75 22.78
C LYS A 271 -1.42 -6.97 23.52
N GLN A 272 -0.59 -7.80 22.88
CA GLN A 272 0.04 -8.98 23.47
C GLN A 272 1.41 -8.67 24.11
N LYS A 273 1.89 -9.53 25.03
CA LYS A 273 2.96 -9.23 26.00
C LYS A 273 4.23 -8.57 25.43
N ASP A 274 4.76 -8.99 24.28
CA ASP A 274 6.04 -8.47 23.76
C ASP A 274 5.94 -7.03 23.23
N ASP A 275 4.78 -6.67 22.66
CA ASP A 275 4.52 -5.36 22.06
C ASP A 275 3.75 -4.42 23.01
N LYS A 276 2.96 -4.99 23.95
CA LYS A 276 1.96 -4.28 24.76
C LYS A 276 2.52 -3.05 25.47
N ASP A 277 3.59 -3.21 26.24
CA ASP A 277 4.12 -2.10 27.06
C ASP A 277 4.63 -0.96 26.18
N THR A 278 5.25 -1.28 25.04
CA THR A 278 5.75 -0.28 24.09
C THR A 278 4.59 0.37 23.33
N PHE A 279 3.60 -0.42 22.93
CA PHE A 279 2.36 0.05 22.32
C PHE A 279 1.63 1.05 23.22
N GLU A 280 1.39 0.69 24.49
CA GLU A 280 0.75 1.56 25.47
C GLU A 280 1.56 2.84 25.66
N ARG A 281 2.88 2.74 25.79
CA ARG A 281 3.78 3.90 25.91
C ARG A 281 3.68 4.85 24.72
N VAL A 282 3.66 4.33 23.50
CA VAL A 282 3.52 5.15 22.28
C VAL A 282 2.13 5.81 22.26
N ILE A 283 1.06 5.02 22.32
CA ILE A 283 -0.33 5.50 22.24
C ILE A 283 -0.64 6.54 23.33
N HIS A 284 -0.19 6.34 24.57
CA HIS A 284 -0.46 7.28 25.67
C HIS A 284 0.32 8.60 25.58
N SER A 285 1.39 8.66 24.81
CA SER A 285 2.12 9.91 24.55
C SER A 285 1.52 10.73 23.40
N LEU A 286 0.72 10.10 22.54
CA LEU A 286 0.06 10.81 21.44
C LEU A 286 -1.07 11.74 21.95
N PRO A 287 -1.29 12.90 21.31
CA PRO A 287 -2.46 13.74 21.54
C PRO A 287 -3.78 12.97 21.49
N ILE A 288 -4.77 13.42 22.29
CA ILE A 288 -6.07 12.75 22.45
C ILE A 288 -6.74 12.47 21.11
N ALA A 289 -6.68 13.42 20.17
CA ALA A 289 -7.29 13.26 18.85
C ALA A 289 -6.72 12.05 18.06
N PHE A 290 -5.40 11.89 18.02
CA PHE A 290 -4.77 10.76 17.31
C PHE A 290 -4.99 9.43 18.01
N ARG A 291 -5.05 9.46 19.34
CA ARG A 291 -5.42 8.31 20.16
C ARG A 291 -6.84 7.85 19.88
N LYS A 292 -7.78 8.81 19.83
CA LYS A 292 -9.19 8.57 19.49
C LYS A 292 -9.31 7.98 18.09
N ASN A 293 -8.66 8.59 17.08
CA ASN A 293 -8.67 8.07 15.72
C ASN A 293 -8.21 6.61 15.65
N PHE A 294 -7.12 6.26 16.35
CA PHE A 294 -6.64 4.88 16.37
C PHE A 294 -7.70 3.92 16.92
N PHE A 295 -8.29 4.23 18.09
CA PHE A 295 -9.28 3.35 18.70
C PHE A 295 -10.61 3.32 17.93
N ASP A 296 -11.06 4.44 17.36
CA ASP A 296 -12.21 4.48 16.45
C ASP A 296 -11.97 3.59 15.21
N ASN A 297 -10.74 3.58 14.67
CA ASN A 297 -10.38 2.73 13.54
C ASN A 297 -10.37 1.25 13.91
N VAL A 298 -9.80 0.89 15.07
CA VAL A 298 -9.83 -0.49 15.59
C VAL A 298 -11.26 -0.96 15.76
N GLU A 299 -12.11 -0.11 16.34
CA GLU A 299 -13.52 -0.41 16.54
C GLU A 299 -14.27 -0.55 15.21
N GLY A 300 -14.02 0.34 14.26
CA GLY A 300 -14.60 0.24 12.92
C GLY A 300 -14.28 -1.08 12.21
N PHE A 301 -13.06 -1.62 12.39
CA PHE A 301 -12.72 -2.94 11.86
C PHE A 301 -13.46 -4.09 12.57
N ARG A 302 -13.66 -3.98 13.90
CA ARG A 302 -14.46 -4.93 14.68
C ARG A 302 -15.91 -4.96 14.21
N GLU A 303 -16.55 -3.80 14.14
CA GLU A 303 -17.93 -3.65 13.64
C GLU A 303 -18.06 -4.14 12.20
N ALA A 304 -17.09 -3.82 11.34
CA ALA A 304 -17.07 -4.30 9.96
C ALA A 304 -17.02 -5.82 9.92
N TRP A 305 -16.13 -6.45 10.68
CA TRP A 305 -15.98 -7.91 10.75
C TRP A 305 -17.24 -8.61 11.29
N GLU A 306 -17.83 -8.09 12.37
CA GLU A 306 -19.09 -8.59 12.95
C GLU A 306 -20.21 -8.58 11.93
N LYS A 307 -20.36 -7.48 11.20
CA LYS A 307 -21.32 -7.37 10.10
C LYS A 307 -21.05 -8.40 8.99
N GLU A 308 -19.79 -8.70 8.67
CA GLU A 308 -19.49 -9.77 7.70
C GLU A 308 -19.91 -11.14 8.22
N LEU A 309 -19.70 -11.41 9.50
CA LEU A 309 -20.11 -12.68 10.12
C LEU A 309 -21.63 -12.85 10.12
N GLU A 310 -22.38 -11.78 10.42
CA GLU A 310 -23.85 -11.76 10.34
C GLU A 310 -24.34 -12.05 8.92
N ILE A 311 -23.82 -11.33 7.92
CA ILE A 311 -24.20 -11.52 6.51
C ILE A 311 -23.87 -12.94 6.04
N LYS A 312 -22.68 -13.46 6.37
CA LYS A 312 -22.28 -14.84 6.06
C LYS A 312 -23.23 -15.85 6.72
N ALA A 313 -23.66 -15.61 7.96
CA ALA A 313 -24.63 -16.47 8.63
C ALA A 313 -26.00 -16.46 7.91
N SER A 314 -26.52 -15.29 7.53
CA SER A 314 -27.78 -15.18 6.81
C SER A 314 -27.74 -15.80 5.40
N LEU A 315 -26.60 -15.70 4.70
CA LEU A 315 -26.39 -16.39 3.42
C LEU A 315 -26.39 -17.91 3.58
N ARG A 316 -25.69 -18.45 4.60
CA ARG A 316 -25.70 -19.90 4.91
C ARG A 316 -27.09 -20.42 5.27
N LYS A 317 -27.88 -19.61 6.00
CA LYS A 317 -29.28 -19.92 6.35
C LYS A 317 -30.26 -19.69 5.19
N LYS A 318 -29.80 -19.19 4.04
CA LYS A 318 -30.61 -18.82 2.86
C LYS A 318 -31.67 -17.74 3.13
N GLU A 319 -31.49 -16.95 4.19
CA GLU A 319 -32.30 -15.76 4.50
C GLU A 319 -32.03 -14.63 3.50
N ILE A 320 -30.78 -14.58 3.02
CA ILE A 320 -30.31 -13.70 1.94
C ILE A 320 -29.89 -14.59 0.78
N ASN A 321 -30.25 -14.21 -0.44
CA ASN A 321 -29.76 -14.82 -1.66
C ASN A 321 -29.17 -13.75 -2.58
N LEU A 322 -28.03 -14.06 -3.21
CA LEU A 322 -27.41 -13.15 -4.17
C LEU A 322 -27.97 -13.40 -5.57
N VAL A 323 -28.31 -12.33 -6.26
CA VAL A 323 -28.85 -12.35 -7.63
C VAL A 323 -28.15 -11.30 -8.47
N THR A 324 -27.76 -11.63 -9.69
CA THR A 324 -27.19 -10.67 -10.65
C THR A 324 -28.25 -10.06 -11.55
N SER A 325 -28.06 -8.80 -11.94
CA SER A 325 -28.94 -8.10 -12.88
C SER A 325 -28.13 -7.29 -13.90
N LEU A 326 -28.42 -7.49 -15.19
CA LEU A 326 -27.88 -6.67 -16.27
C LEU A 326 -28.69 -5.36 -16.36
N GLU A 327 -28.01 -4.24 -16.10
CA GLU A 327 -28.66 -2.93 -16.02
C GLU A 327 -28.66 -2.19 -17.34
N ASN A 328 -27.55 -2.22 -18.08
CA ASN A 328 -27.46 -1.61 -19.40
C ASN A 328 -27.82 -2.63 -20.48
N ILE A 329 -28.99 -2.45 -21.10
CA ILE A 329 -29.42 -3.23 -22.27
C ILE A 329 -29.33 -2.29 -23.48
N ILE A 330 -28.70 -2.77 -24.56
CA ILE A 330 -28.34 -1.99 -25.76
C ILE A 330 -29.55 -1.24 -26.37
N ASP A 331 -30.77 -1.76 -26.19
CA ASP A 331 -31.98 -1.27 -26.83
C ASP A 331 -32.95 -0.51 -25.91
N VAL A 332 -32.59 -0.24 -24.64
CA VAL A 332 -33.47 0.48 -23.68
C VAL A 332 -32.76 1.71 -23.13
N LYS A 333 -33.13 2.89 -23.63
CA LYS A 333 -32.69 4.17 -23.05
C LYS A 333 -33.29 4.36 -21.65
N ASN A 334 -32.53 4.97 -20.74
CA ASN A 334 -32.97 5.45 -19.42
C ASN A 334 -33.32 4.40 -18.34
N LYS A 335 -32.76 3.17 -18.40
CA LYS A 335 -32.99 2.17 -17.33
C LYS A 335 -32.23 2.48 -16.01
N ILE A 336 -31.10 3.20 -16.08
CA ILE A 336 -30.36 3.59 -14.87
C ILE A 336 -31.08 4.75 -14.19
N THR A 337 -31.74 4.45 -13.07
CA THR A 337 -32.34 5.47 -12.20
C THR A 337 -31.28 6.24 -11.43
N LYS A 338 -31.64 7.43 -10.95
CA LYS A 338 -30.77 8.22 -10.07
C LYS A 338 -30.36 7.44 -8.82
N ASP A 339 -31.31 6.73 -8.21
CA ASP A 339 -31.08 5.93 -7.00
C ASP A 339 -30.09 4.79 -7.24
N MET A 340 -30.17 4.11 -8.40
CA MET A 340 -29.20 3.11 -8.79
C MET A 340 -27.80 3.71 -8.95
N CYS A 341 -27.71 4.85 -9.64
CA CYS A 341 -26.44 5.56 -9.81
C CYS A 341 -25.85 5.95 -8.45
N ASP A 342 -26.66 6.49 -7.54
CA ASP A 342 -26.19 6.92 -6.22
C ASP A 342 -25.78 5.74 -5.34
N MET A 343 -26.45 4.59 -5.43
CA MET A 343 -26.03 3.36 -4.75
C MET A 343 -24.70 2.82 -5.31
N ILE A 344 -24.53 2.80 -6.64
CA ILE A 344 -23.26 2.41 -7.27
C ILE A 344 -22.14 3.33 -6.81
N MET A 345 -22.38 4.65 -6.77
CA MET A 345 -21.38 5.62 -6.29
C MET A 345 -21.05 5.40 -4.81
N LYS A 346 -22.04 5.08 -3.97
CA LYS A 346 -21.81 4.75 -2.56
C LYS A 346 -20.90 3.53 -2.40
N ILE A 347 -21.16 2.45 -3.16
CA ILE A 347 -20.31 1.26 -3.17
C ILE A 347 -18.92 1.62 -3.70
N ARG A 348 -18.83 2.39 -4.79
CA ARG A 348 -17.54 2.85 -5.34
C ARG A 348 -16.72 3.62 -4.31
N TYR A 349 -17.35 4.46 -3.51
CA TYR A 349 -16.67 5.24 -2.48
C TYR A 349 -16.13 4.40 -1.33
N GLU A 350 -16.58 3.14 -1.18
CA GLU A 350 -15.90 2.20 -0.29
C GLU A 350 -14.52 1.83 -0.79
N TYR A 351 -14.24 1.92 -2.10
CA TYR A 351 -12.98 1.49 -2.75
C TYR A 351 -12.14 2.64 -3.31
N CYS A 352 -12.73 3.82 -3.50
CA CYS A 352 -12.12 4.99 -4.12
C CYS A 352 -12.52 6.26 -3.37
N SER A 353 -11.57 7.16 -3.11
CA SER A 353 -11.94 8.49 -2.60
C SER A 353 -12.76 9.28 -3.63
N PRO A 354 -13.83 9.99 -3.23
CA PRO A 354 -14.61 10.85 -4.12
C PRO A 354 -13.75 11.98 -4.69
N THR A 355 -13.91 12.28 -5.98
CA THR A 355 -13.19 13.34 -6.69
C THR A 355 -14.08 13.90 -7.81
N ASN A 356 -14.32 15.22 -7.80
CA ASN A 356 -15.33 15.86 -8.65
C ASN A 356 -15.21 15.56 -10.16
N PHE A 357 -13.99 15.42 -10.69
CA PHE A 357 -13.76 15.15 -12.11
C PHE A 357 -14.03 13.68 -12.46
N TYR A 358 -13.42 12.75 -11.74
CA TYR A 358 -13.59 11.31 -11.99
C TYR A 358 -15.00 10.82 -11.67
N ASP A 359 -15.66 11.40 -10.67
CA ASP A 359 -17.04 11.03 -10.35
C ASP A 359 -18.00 11.43 -11.49
N ARG A 360 -17.73 12.55 -12.18
CA ARG A 360 -18.49 12.97 -13.36
C ARG A 360 -18.28 12.01 -14.53
N ASP A 361 -17.04 11.69 -14.84
CA ASP A 361 -16.70 10.76 -15.92
C ASP A 361 -17.26 9.35 -15.66
N PHE A 362 -17.11 8.87 -14.43
CA PHE A 362 -17.64 7.58 -14.01
C PHE A 362 -19.16 7.56 -14.15
N ARG A 363 -19.87 8.58 -13.62
CA ARG A 363 -21.33 8.68 -13.77
C ARG A 363 -21.75 8.68 -15.24
N LYS A 364 -21.09 9.47 -16.09
CA LYS A 364 -21.37 9.49 -17.55
C LYS A 364 -21.22 8.10 -18.18
N SER A 365 -20.14 7.40 -17.85
CA SER A 365 -19.88 6.07 -18.42
C SER A 365 -20.88 5.00 -17.97
N LEU A 366 -21.60 5.19 -16.86
CA LEU A 366 -22.70 4.29 -16.49
C LEU A 366 -23.84 4.37 -17.52
N TYR A 367 -24.10 5.53 -18.11
CA TYR A 367 -25.16 5.73 -19.09
C TYR A 367 -24.75 5.40 -20.54
N ASP A 368 -23.50 5.01 -20.77
CA ASP A 368 -23.00 4.66 -22.09
C ASP A 368 -23.54 3.30 -22.54
N SER A 369 -24.14 3.24 -23.73
CA SER A 369 -24.76 2.02 -24.26
C SER A 369 -23.77 0.89 -24.53
N SER A 370 -22.50 1.22 -24.76
CA SER A 370 -21.43 0.24 -24.93
C SER A 370 -20.93 -0.33 -23.60
N THR A 371 -21.26 0.30 -22.47
CA THR A 371 -20.91 -0.18 -21.14
C THR A 371 -21.78 -1.39 -20.78
N ILE A 372 -21.13 -2.49 -20.42
CA ILE A 372 -21.77 -3.57 -19.66
C ILE A 372 -21.77 -3.13 -18.21
N LEU A 373 -22.96 -3.09 -17.59
CA LEU A 373 -23.13 -2.83 -16.17
C LEU A 373 -23.98 -3.95 -15.57
N ILE A 374 -23.40 -4.68 -14.62
CA ILE A 374 -24.07 -5.77 -13.93
C ILE A 374 -24.04 -5.46 -12.44
N THR A 375 -25.19 -5.52 -11.79
CA THR A 375 -25.31 -5.37 -10.34
C THR A 375 -25.45 -6.72 -9.66
N LEU A 376 -24.99 -6.80 -8.43
CA LEU A 376 -25.22 -7.88 -7.48
C LEU A 376 -26.25 -7.36 -6.47
N ARG A 377 -27.35 -8.09 -6.31
CA ARG A 377 -28.50 -7.70 -5.51
C ARG A 377 -28.91 -8.77 -4.52
N ILE A 378 -29.62 -8.36 -3.48
CA ILE A 378 -30.20 -9.26 -2.49
C ILE A 378 -31.62 -9.68 -2.89
N ASN A 379 -31.90 -10.98 -2.81
CA ASN A 379 -33.18 -11.68 -2.90
C ASN A 379 -33.92 -11.59 -4.24
N SER A 380 -33.74 -10.51 -5.01
CA SER A 380 -34.44 -10.28 -6.27
C SER A 380 -33.64 -9.38 -7.21
N LYS A 381 -33.95 -9.46 -8.52
CA LYS A 381 -33.38 -8.57 -9.56
C LYS A 381 -33.72 -7.08 -9.37
N ILE A 382 -34.75 -6.78 -8.58
CA ILE A 382 -35.11 -5.39 -8.19
C ILE A 382 -34.73 -5.07 -6.74
N GLY A 383 -34.07 -6.00 -6.04
CA GLY A 383 -33.67 -5.82 -4.64
C GLY A 383 -32.49 -4.86 -4.46
N GLU A 384 -32.06 -4.70 -3.21
CA GLU A 384 -30.96 -3.82 -2.84
C GLU A 384 -29.67 -4.19 -3.58
N ILE A 385 -28.99 -3.20 -4.17
CA ILE A 385 -27.68 -3.38 -4.79
C ILE A 385 -26.60 -3.44 -3.71
N VAL A 386 -25.85 -4.53 -3.72
CA VAL A 386 -24.72 -4.77 -2.81
C VAL A 386 -23.40 -4.96 -3.52
N GLY A 387 -23.39 -4.94 -4.85
CA GLY A 387 -22.15 -4.93 -5.63
C GLY A 387 -22.42 -4.62 -7.09
N TYR A 388 -21.36 -4.39 -7.84
CA TYR A 388 -21.43 -4.22 -9.27
C TYR A 388 -20.09 -4.58 -9.94
N VAL A 389 -20.18 -4.88 -11.24
CA VAL A 389 -19.06 -4.85 -12.16
C VAL A 389 -19.49 -4.06 -13.37
N LYS A 390 -18.56 -3.29 -13.94
CA LYS A 390 -18.80 -2.63 -15.21
C LYS A 390 -17.58 -2.71 -16.11
N GLY A 391 -17.76 -2.34 -17.36
CA GLY A 391 -16.69 -2.29 -18.33
C GLY A 391 -17.20 -1.91 -19.71
N GLY A 392 -16.30 -1.45 -20.56
CA GLY A 392 -16.61 -0.99 -21.91
C GLY A 392 -15.50 -1.36 -22.90
N PRO A 393 -15.68 -1.01 -24.19
CA PRO A 393 -14.68 -1.25 -25.23
C PRO A 393 -13.29 -0.83 -24.75
N LEU A 394 -12.28 -1.69 -24.95
CA LEU A 394 -10.90 -1.47 -24.49
C LEU A 394 -10.36 -0.08 -24.90
N GLU A 395 -10.79 0.41 -26.06
CA GLU A 395 -10.43 1.70 -26.64
C GLU A 395 -10.89 2.90 -25.80
N LYS A 396 -11.92 2.76 -24.98
CA LYS A 396 -12.40 3.79 -24.04
C LYS A 396 -11.59 3.84 -22.75
N HIS A 397 -10.79 2.79 -22.49
CA HIS A 397 -9.94 2.66 -21.31
C HIS A 397 -8.47 2.92 -21.62
N LYS A 398 -8.16 3.51 -22.79
CA LYS A 398 -6.80 3.99 -23.11
C LYS A 398 -6.23 4.74 -21.91
N PRO A 399 -4.91 4.62 -21.64
CA PRO A 399 -4.28 5.42 -20.62
C PRO A 399 -4.65 6.87 -20.93
N LYS A 400 -5.49 7.49 -20.08
CA LYS A 400 -5.92 8.86 -20.35
C LYS A 400 -4.63 9.67 -20.47
N TYR A 401 -4.44 10.38 -21.60
CA TYR A 401 -3.44 11.45 -21.72
C TYR A 401 -3.88 12.62 -20.82
N GLY A 402 -4.08 12.33 -19.54
CA GLY A 402 -4.02 13.30 -18.49
C GLY A 402 -2.57 13.38 -18.11
N LEU A 403 -2.07 14.61 -18.07
CA LEU A 403 -1.27 15.06 -16.94
C LEU A 403 -1.53 14.17 -15.71
N TYR A 404 -0.45 13.80 -15.03
CA TYR A 404 -0.51 13.62 -13.58
C TYR A 404 -1.49 14.67 -13.04
N GLU A 405 -2.57 14.31 -12.33
CA GLU A 405 -3.41 15.36 -11.74
C GLU A 405 -2.65 15.97 -10.55
N GLU A 406 -1.78 16.89 -10.95
CA GLU A 406 -0.93 17.77 -10.18
C GLU A 406 -1.72 18.67 -9.24
N ASN A 407 -2.98 18.43 -8.88
CA ASN A 407 -3.67 19.25 -7.88
C ASN A 407 -3.93 18.51 -6.57
N LEU A 408 -3.80 17.18 -6.52
CA LEU A 408 -4.33 16.43 -5.36
C LEU A 408 -3.35 15.49 -4.65
N GLY A 409 -2.20 15.15 -5.23
CA GLY A 409 -1.22 14.29 -4.54
C GLY A 409 -1.83 12.96 -4.06
N LYS A 410 -2.84 12.47 -4.78
CA LYS A 410 -3.51 11.20 -4.52
C LYS A 410 -3.27 10.30 -5.72
N MET A 411 -2.99 9.03 -5.45
CA MET A 411 -3.07 8.03 -6.50
C MET A 411 -4.51 7.97 -6.99
N ASN A 412 -4.68 8.20 -8.29
CA ASN A 412 -5.98 8.20 -8.93
C ASN A 412 -6.65 6.82 -8.76
N SER A 413 -7.95 6.86 -8.43
CA SER A 413 -8.93 5.80 -8.67
C SER A 413 -8.93 5.29 -10.13
N GLY A 414 -8.23 5.98 -11.04
CA GLY A 414 -8.01 5.59 -12.43
C GLY A 414 -7.37 4.22 -12.65
N HIS A 415 -6.73 3.59 -11.65
CA HIS A 415 -6.27 2.20 -11.80
C HIS A 415 -7.42 1.19 -11.90
N MET A 416 -8.61 1.54 -11.43
CA MET A 416 -9.78 0.66 -11.50
C MET A 416 -10.54 0.79 -12.83
N GLU A 417 -10.34 1.90 -13.54
CA GLU A 417 -11.21 2.37 -14.62
C GLU A 417 -10.45 2.67 -15.92
N SER A 418 -9.12 2.51 -15.94
CA SER A 418 -8.28 2.76 -17.12
C SER A 418 -7.02 1.89 -17.16
N LEU A 419 -6.44 1.74 -18.35
CA LEU A 419 -5.17 1.06 -18.53
C LEU A 419 -4.01 1.84 -17.90
N ARG A 420 -3.14 1.12 -17.19
CA ARG A 420 -1.86 1.63 -16.70
C ARG A 420 -0.99 2.02 -17.88
N ARG A 421 -0.26 3.14 -17.75
CA ARG A 421 0.76 3.53 -18.73
C ARG A 421 1.79 2.40 -18.88
N GLY A 422 2.15 2.08 -20.13
CA GLY A 422 3.05 0.97 -20.44
C GLY A 422 2.34 -0.38 -20.62
N THR A 423 1.02 -0.48 -20.36
CA THR A 423 0.26 -1.66 -20.76
C THR A 423 0.18 -1.71 -22.28
N ASN A 424 0.81 -2.72 -22.88
CA ASN A 424 0.77 -2.94 -24.32
C ASN A 424 -0.07 -4.17 -24.63
N ASP A 425 -1.29 -3.96 -25.13
CA ASP A 425 -2.18 -5.03 -25.59
C ASP A 425 -2.30 -4.98 -27.11
N GLN A 426 -1.91 -6.07 -27.78
CA GLN A 426 -2.01 -6.20 -29.24
C GLN A 426 -3.44 -6.09 -29.79
N ASN A 427 -4.47 -6.18 -28.95
CA ASN A 427 -5.86 -6.00 -29.35
C ASN A 427 -6.38 -4.56 -29.17
N LEU A 428 -5.59 -3.66 -28.58
CA LEU A 428 -5.97 -2.26 -28.45
C LEU A 428 -6.17 -1.62 -29.84
N GLY A 429 -7.36 -1.08 -30.08
CA GLY A 429 -7.71 -0.43 -31.35
C GLY A 429 -8.33 -1.37 -32.39
N LYS A 430 -8.45 -2.68 -32.09
CA LYS A 430 -9.12 -3.65 -32.95
C LYS A 430 -10.62 -3.75 -32.68
N MET A 431 -11.15 -3.08 -31.65
CA MET A 431 -12.57 -3.09 -31.27
C MET A 431 -13.13 -4.50 -30.98
N ASN A 432 -12.26 -5.47 -30.71
CA ASN A 432 -12.63 -6.88 -30.45
C ASN A 432 -12.53 -7.25 -28.97
N SER A 433 -12.10 -6.32 -28.11
CA SER A 433 -11.80 -6.53 -26.71
C SER A 433 -12.58 -5.58 -25.83
N ILE A 434 -13.08 -6.09 -24.70
CA ILE A 434 -13.71 -5.28 -23.67
C ILE A 434 -12.83 -5.27 -22.41
N PHE A 435 -12.73 -4.12 -21.75
CA PHE A 435 -12.04 -3.99 -20.48
C PHE A 435 -13.05 -4.13 -19.35
N MET A 436 -12.91 -5.18 -18.54
CA MET A 436 -13.66 -5.37 -17.32
C MET A 436 -12.95 -4.59 -16.21
N GLU A 437 -13.62 -3.55 -15.71
CA GLU A 437 -13.16 -2.81 -14.55
C GLU A 437 -13.21 -3.68 -13.28
N TRP A 438 -12.71 -3.14 -12.19
CA TRP A 438 -12.68 -3.86 -10.92
C TRP A 438 -14.09 -4.16 -10.41
N ILE A 439 -14.23 -5.35 -9.83
CA ILE A 439 -15.46 -5.76 -9.14
C ILE A 439 -15.52 -5.04 -7.81
N ALA A 440 -16.62 -4.34 -7.55
CA ALA A 440 -16.85 -3.63 -6.29
C ALA A 440 -18.06 -4.23 -5.58
N ILE A 441 -17.85 -4.72 -4.36
CA ILE A 441 -18.90 -5.33 -3.54
C ILE A 441 -18.89 -4.66 -2.17
N ARG A 442 -20.05 -4.28 -1.66
CA ARG A 442 -20.20 -3.71 -0.32
C ARG A 442 -19.58 -4.63 0.72
N THR A 443 -18.87 -4.04 1.68
CA THR A 443 -18.28 -4.75 2.81
C THR A 443 -19.29 -5.71 3.47
N GLY A 444 -18.85 -6.93 3.78
CA GLY A 444 -19.70 -8.02 4.30
C GLY A 444 -20.37 -8.93 3.27
N TYR A 445 -20.57 -8.50 2.01
CA TYR A 445 -21.08 -9.36 0.92
C TYR A 445 -19.96 -9.99 0.08
N LEU A 446 -18.72 -9.66 0.41
CA LEU A 446 -17.52 -10.18 -0.20
C LEU A 446 -17.18 -11.51 0.48
N GLY A 447 -17.23 -12.63 -0.22
CA GLY A 447 -17.16 -13.94 0.48
C GLY A 447 -17.78 -15.07 -0.30
N GLU A 448 -19.03 -14.81 -0.68
CA GLU A 448 -20.04 -15.84 -0.83
C GLU A 448 -20.49 -15.87 -2.29
N LYS A 449 -19.57 -16.25 -3.20
CA LYS A 449 -19.78 -16.34 -4.67
C LYS A 449 -20.10 -15.05 -5.43
N GLY A 450 -20.46 -13.94 -4.76
CA GLY A 450 -20.88 -12.70 -5.43
C GLY A 450 -19.90 -12.16 -6.48
N GLY A 451 -18.59 -12.16 -6.19
CA GLY A 451 -17.57 -11.73 -7.17
C GLY A 451 -17.45 -12.67 -8.37
N HIS A 452 -17.60 -13.98 -8.13
CA HIS A 452 -17.65 -14.99 -9.20
C HIS A 452 -18.90 -14.80 -10.07
N MET A 453 -20.07 -14.57 -9.46
CA MET A 453 -21.32 -14.31 -10.19
C MET A 453 -21.22 -13.07 -11.07
N LEU A 454 -20.73 -11.94 -10.53
CA LEU A 454 -20.52 -10.71 -11.28
C LEU A 454 -19.59 -10.92 -12.48
N ARG A 455 -18.43 -11.57 -12.24
CA ARG A 455 -17.48 -11.89 -13.31
C ARG A 455 -18.12 -12.79 -14.37
N SER A 456 -18.74 -13.89 -13.97
CA SER A 456 -19.33 -14.88 -14.89
C SER A 456 -20.36 -14.23 -15.80
N GLU A 457 -21.29 -13.44 -15.23
CA GLU A 457 -22.29 -12.73 -16.03
C GLU A 457 -21.68 -11.66 -16.94
N PHE A 458 -20.59 -11.00 -16.50
CA PHE A 458 -19.87 -10.06 -17.35
C PHE A 458 -19.25 -10.75 -18.57
N LEU A 459 -18.62 -11.91 -18.39
CA LEU A 459 -18.01 -12.68 -19.49
C LEU A 459 -19.08 -13.17 -20.48
N LYS A 460 -20.22 -13.66 -19.98
CA LYS A 460 -21.35 -14.08 -20.81
C LYS A 460 -21.90 -12.92 -21.63
N GLU A 461 -22.13 -11.77 -21.01
CA GLU A 461 -22.65 -10.58 -21.69
C GLU A 461 -21.63 -10.03 -22.71
N ALA A 462 -20.34 -10.05 -22.39
CA ALA A 462 -19.28 -9.66 -23.33
C ALA A 462 -19.29 -10.53 -24.59
N ARG A 463 -19.39 -11.86 -24.42
CA ARG A 463 -19.55 -12.78 -25.54
C ARG A 463 -20.82 -12.50 -26.34
N ARG A 464 -21.95 -12.30 -25.66
CA ARG A 464 -23.24 -11.99 -26.32
C ARG A 464 -23.18 -10.71 -27.16
N ARG A 465 -22.38 -9.73 -26.75
CA ARG A 465 -22.12 -8.49 -27.49
C ARG A 465 -21.08 -8.63 -28.60
N GLY A 466 -20.56 -9.84 -28.85
CA GLY A 466 -19.64 -10.12 -29.96
C GLY A 466 -18.17 -9.81 -29.68
N TYR A 467 -17.78 -9.54 -28.43
CA TYR A 467 -16.36 -9.40 -28.10
C TYR A 467 -15.65 -10.76 -28.15
N SER A 468 -14.44 -10.77 -28.70
CA SER A 468 -13.56 -11.95 -28.72
C SER A 468 -12.78 -12.10 -27.44
N TYR A 469 -12.48 -10.99 -26.76
CA TYR A 469 -11.64 -10.99 -25.56
C TYR A 469 -12.20 -10.13 -24.44
N VAL A 470 -11.94 -10.55 -23.20
CA VAL A 470 -12.10 -9.71 -22.00
C VAL A 470 -10.73 -9.49 -21.38
N THR A 471 -10.43 -8.25 -21.02
CA THR A 471 -9.18 -7.84 -20.40
C THR A 471 -9.46 -7.22 -19.04
N SER A 472 -8.54 -7.32 -18.09
CA SER A 472 -8.70 -6.72 -16.77
C SER A 472 -7.37 -6.74 -16.00
N TYR A 473 -7.37 -6.15 -14.80
CA TYR A 473 -6.29 -6.28 -13.83
C TYR A 473 -6.70 -7.19 -12.69
N SER A 474 -5.79 -8.05 -12.22
CA SER A 474 -6.03 -8.84 -11.01
C SER A 474 -4.73 -9.28 -10.35
N GLN A 475 -4.80 -9.80 -9.12
CA GLN A 475 -3.64 -10.35 -8.43
C GLN A 475 -3.08 -11.54 -9.21
N ARG A 476 -1.75 -11.60 -9.37
CA ARG A 476 -1.03 -12.65 -10.10
C ARG A 476 -1.44 -14.04 -9.62
N GLU A 477 -1.49 -14.25 -8.31
CA GLU A 477 -1.88 -15.54 -7.72
C GLU A 477 -3.31 -15.96 -8.14
N LEU A 478 -4.26 -15.01 -8.15
CA LEU A 478 -5.62 -15.29 -8.59
C LEU A 478 -5.68 -15.64 -10.09
N ILE A 479 -4.89 -14.94 -10.92
CA ILE A 479 -4.78 -15.23 -12.35
C ILE A 479 -4.18 -16.62 -12.57
N THR A 480 -3.08 -16.93 -11.88
CA THR A 480 -2.41 -18.24 -11.95
C THR A 480 -3.34 -19.36 -11.50
N ASN A 481 -4.08 -19.18 -10.40
CA ASN A 481 -5.04 -20.18 -9.91
C ASN A 481 -6.15 -20.43 -10.96
N ARG A 482 -6.71 -19.38 -11.56
CA ARG A 482 -7.73 -19.53 -12.62
C ARG A 482 -7.18 -20.22 -13.87
N LYS A 483 -5.96 -19.88 -14.29
CA LYS A 483 -5.28 -20.53 -15.40
C LYS A 483 -5.05 -22.02 -15.10
N ASN A 484 -4.63 -22.37 -13.89
CA ASN A 484 -4.45 -23.76 -13.45
C ASN A 484 -5.77 -24.54 -13.41
N LYS A 485 -6.90 -23.85 -13.19
CA LYS A 485 -8.26 -24.41 -13.29
C LYS A 485 -8.77 -24.53 -14.72
N GLY A 486 -7.95 -24.18 -15.73
CA GLY A 486 -8.28 -24.34 -17.15
C GLY A 486 -9.01 -23.14 -17.78
N GLU A 487 -9.12 -21.98 -17.11
CA GLU A 487 -9.62 -20.78 -17.78
C GLU A 487 -8.63 -20.35 -18.88
N PRO A 488 -9.10 -19.95 -20.09
CA PRO A 488 -8.25 -19.55 -21.22
C PRO A 488 -7.68 -18.14 -21.01
N ILE A 489 -6.75 -18.03 -20.05
CA ILE A 489 -6.16 -16.76 -19.60
C ILE A 489 -4.70 -16.65 -20.05
N GLU A 490 -4.38 -15.49 -20.59
CA GLU A 490 -3.03 -15.04 -20.90
C GLU A 490 -2.67 -13.84 -20.01
N ILE A 491 -1.49 -13.89 -19.36
CA ILE A 491 -0.92 -12.71 -18.70
C ILE A 491 -0.23 -11.89 -19.79
N VAL A 492 -0.78 -10.72 -20.10
CA VAL A 492 -0.30 -9.84 -21.18
C VAL A 492 0.81 -8.92 -20.66
N GLN A 493 0.69 -8.43 -19.42
CA GLN A 493 1.72 -7.58 -18.81
C GLN A 493 1.81 -7.83 -17.30
N GLN A 494 3.02 -8.12 -16.82
CA GLN A 494 3.33 -8.28 -15.41
C GLN A 494 3.69 -6.94 -14.74
N TYR A 495 3.25 -6.76 -13.50
CA TYR A 495 3.59 -5.62 -12.64
C TYR A 495 4.09 -6.12 -11.29
N ASP A 496 5.39 -6.41 -11.20
CA ASP A 496 5.97 -7.17 -10.09
C ASP A 496 5.78 -6.54 -8.71
N ALA A 497 6.05 -5.23 -8.58
CA ALA A 497 6.02 -4.56 -7.28
C ALA A 497 4.67 -4.69 -6.54
N ALA A 498 3.54 -4.66 -7.27
CA ALA A 498 2.21 -4.79 -6.69
C ALA A 498 1.55 -6.17 -6.96
N MET A 499 2.19 -7.01 -7.78
CA MET A 499 1.66 -8.27 -8.32
C MET A 499 0.22 -8.17 -8.87
N ILE A 500 -0.16 -7.01 -9.41
CA ILE A 500 -1.46 -6.79 -10.07
C ILE A 500 -1.21 -6.76 -11.58
N ASP A 501 -1.35 -7.93 -12.19
CA ASP A 501 -1.04 -8.14 -13.59
C ASP A 501 -2.23 -7.80 -14.48
N TYR A 502 -1.93 -7.36 -15.70
CA TYR A 502 -2.90 -7.19 -16.76
C TYR A 502 -3.03 -8.51 -17.54
N TYR A 503 -4.25 -9.02 -17.64
CA TYR A 503 -4.53 -10.31 -18.27
C TYR A 503 -5.67 -10.21 -19.27
N ARG A 504 -5.70 -11.19 -20.18
CA ARG A 504 -6.70 -11.34 -21.23
C ARG A 504 -7.30 -12.74 -21.19
N ILE A 505 -8.61 -12.81 -21.44
CA ILE A 505 -9.38 -14.05 -21.54
C ILE A 505 -9.87 -14.19 -22.97
N ASP A 506 -9.66 -15.35 -23.58
CA ASP A 506 -10.25 -15.69 -24.88
C ASP A 506 -11.69 -16.18 -24.67
N LEU A 507 -12.67 -15.39 -25.12
CA LEU A 507 -14.08 -15.73 -24.99
C LEU A 507 -14.51 -16.83 -25.95
N SER A 508 -13.75 -17.20 -26.99
CA SER A 508 -14.10 -18.31 -27.87
C SER A 508 -13.83 -19.68 -27.22
N GLN A 509 -12.86 -19.73 -26.32
CA GLN A 509 -12.40 -20.96 -25.64
C GLN A 509 -13.06 -21.18 -24.28
N LEU A 510 -13.86 -20.22 -23.80
CA LEU A 510 -14.47 -20.31 -22.47
C LEU A 510 -15.64 -21.31 -22.50
N VAL A 511 -15.47 -22.48 -21.89
CA VAL A 511 -16.53 -23.50 -21.79
C VAL A 511 -17.70 -22.94 -20.98
N GLU A 512 -18.95 -23.17 -21.40
CA GLU A 512 -20.16 -22.59 -20.78
C GLU A 512 -20.34 -22.94 -19.29
N SER A 513 -19.66 -23.98 -18.81
CA SER A 513 -19.67 -24.40 -17.41
C SER A 513 -18.43 -23.90 -16.66
N ILE A 514 -18.46 -22.69 -16.12
CA ILE A 514 -17.58 -22.35 -14.99
C ILE A 514 -18.20 -23.06 -13.78
N PRO A 515 -17.53 -24.06 -13.15
CA PRO A 515 -18.10 -24.75 -12.01
C PRO A 515 -18.29 -23.75 -10.87
N ILE A 516 -19.54 -23.59 -10.42
CA ILE A 516 -19.87 -22.78 -9.25
C ILE A 516 -19.57 -23.58 -7.99
N ASN A 517 -18.31 -23.94 -7.76
CA ASN A 517 -17.91 -24.52 -6.48
C ASN A 517 -17.48 -23.43 -5.51
#